data_AF-A0A833JB79-F1
#
_entry.id   AF-A0A833JB79-F1
#
_cell.length_a   1.000
_cell.length_b   1.000
_cell.length_c   1.000
_cell.angle_alpha   90.00
_cell.angle_beta   90.00
_cell.angle_gamma   90.00
#
_symmetry.space_group_name_H-M   'P 1'
#
loop_
_entity.id
_entity.type
_entity.pdbx_description
1 polymer ?
#
loop_
_entity_poly.entity_id
_entity_poly.type
_entity_poly.pdbx_seq_one_letter_code
_entity_poly.pdbx_strand_id
1 'polypeptide(L)'
;MKKKSLLITLLLIVILIIFKVFFSEKKMHQDSNISANIKTQAKTKVIYPIKQSNTKKEFSNKKEFTEEDIIETRDFVNNMKEEYTKLQFDTIFKDKLQKMYNQNNNIAQIFKNIILDNNFAKVISIENQAYARVFAINGLKEIALINNIEPLLNTIQEYSLILQNKEIFSKGEKADLDDLISNYISTIDTSSFIENIEHHLTEINFNNEIKNNEIIKIYKNSVFFSLMEKVGEEKARKLLEQHFSK
;
A
#
# COMPACT_ATOMS: atom_id res chain seq x y z
N MET A 1 32.61 23.34 -46.77
CA MET A 1 31.24 22.99 -46.29
C MET A 1 30.89 21.50 -46.39
N LYS A 2 31.42 20.73 -47.36
CA LYS A 2 31.05 19.30 -47.55
C LYS A 2 31.42 18.33 -46.40
N LYS A 3 32.49 18.58 -45.64
CA LYS A 3 32.91 17.69 -44.53
C LYS A 3 32.01 17.77 -43.28
N LYS A 4 31.37 18.92 -43.02
CA LYS A 4 30.44 19.07 -41.87
C LYS A 4 29.10 18.39 -42.11
N SER A 5 28.63 18.36 -43.37
CA SER A 5 27.41 17.64 -43.77
C SER A 5 27.53 16.14 -43.54
N LEU A 6 28.68 15.55 -43.86
CA LEU A 6 28.89 14.10 -43.77
C LEU A 6 28.91 13.60 -42.32
N LEU A 7 29.42 14.44 -41.40
CA LEU A 7 29.46 14.16 -39.97
C LEU A 7 28.07 14.17 -39.32
N ILE A 8 27.20 15.09 -39.75
CA ILE A 8 25.80 15.16 -39.29
C ILE A 8 25.01 13.94 -39.80
N THR A 9 25.23 13.52 -41.04
CA THR A 9 24.57 12.33 -41.59
C THR A 9 25.01 11.06 -40.86
N LEU A 10 26.30 10.93 -40.52
CA LEU A 10 26.80 9.78 -39.75
C LEU A 10 26.19 9.74 -38.34
N LEU A 11 26.06 10.90 -37.69
CA LEU A 11 25.46 11.01 -36.35
C LEU A 11 23.98 10.57 -36.36
N LEU A 12 23.21 10.96 -37.38
CA LEU A 12 21.81 10.58 -37.54
C LEU A 12 21.62 9.06 -37.74
N ILE A 13 22.53 8.42 -38.48
CA ILE A 13 22.49 6.95 -38.68
C ILE A 13 22.73 6.22 -37.35
N VAL A 14 23.69 6.68 -36.54
CA VAL A 14 23.98 6.08 -35.23
C VAL A 14 22.78 6.24 -34.28
N ILE A 15 22.14 7.42 -34.28
CA ILE A 15 20.93 7.66 -33.46
C ILE A 15 19.78 6.73 -33.89
N LEU A 16 19.57 6.53 -35.19
CA LEU A 16 18.53 5.62 -35.70
C LEU A 16 18.78 4.15 -35.35
N ILE A 17 20.05 3.71 -35.35
CA ILE A 17 20.41 2.34 -34.93
C ILE A 17 20.12 2.15 -33.44
N ILE A 18 20.49 3.11 -32.60
CA ILE A 18 20.21 3.06 -31.14
C ILE A 18 18.70 3.03 -30.89
N PHE A 19 17.93 3.87 -31.61
CA PHE A 19 16.46 3.89 -31.51
C PHE A 19 15.83 2.55 -31.90
N LYS A 20 16.34 1.90 -32.96
CA LYS A 20 15.84 0.60 -33.41
C LYS A 20 16.16 -0.51 -32.40
N VAL A 21 17.35 -0.49 -31.79
CA VAL A 21 17.71 -1.47 -30.75
C VAL A 21 16.85 -1.29 -29.50
N PHE A 22 16.59 -0.05 -29.08
CA PHE A 22 15.78 0.23 -27.89
C PHE A 22 14.27 -0.02 -28.08
N PHE A 23 13.74 0.06 -29.30
CA PHE A 23 12.31 -0.12 -29.57
C PHE A 23 11.92 -1.47 -30.18
N SER A 24 12.86 -2.41 -30.37
CA SER A 24 12.57 -3.69 -31.01
C SER A 24 12.25 -4.85 -30.07
N GLU A 25 11.84 -4.60 -28.82
CA GLU A 25 11.26 -5.61 -27.94
C GLU A 25 9.80 -5.29 -27.59
N LYS A 26 8.91 -5.63 -28.51
CA LYS A 26 7.51 -5.93 -28.19
C LYS A 26 6.89 -6.83 -29.27
N LYS A 27 7.30 -8.09 -29.27
CA LYS A 27 6.52 -9.20 -29.83
C LYS A 27 6.78 -10.45 -29.00
N MET A 28 5.91 -10.72 -28.04
CA MET A 28 5.73 -12.08 -27.50
C MET A 28 4.26 -12.45 -27.61
N HIS A 29 4.01 -13.25 -28.66
CA HIS A 29 3.00 -14.27 -28.85
C HIS A 29 1.63 -14.15 -28.14
N GLN A 30 0.63 -13.85 -28.98
CA GLN A 30 -0.67 -14.53 -28.96
C GLN A 30 -0.44 -16.04 -29.15
N ASP A 31 -0.97 -16.86 -28.24
CA ASP A 31 -1.93 -17.93 -28.54
C ASP A 31 -2.33 -18.71 -27.27
N SER A 32 -3.61 -18.66 -26.91
CA SER A 32 -4.42 -19.86 -26.69
C SER A 32 -5.89 -19.49 -26.53
N ASN A 33 -6.64 -19.82 -27.58
CA ASN A 33 -8.09 -19.96 -27.53
C ASN A 33 -8.45 -21.19 -26.69
N ILE A 34 -9.14 -21.01 -25.57
CA ILE A 34 -10.16 -21.98 -25.11
C ILE A 34 -11.40 -21.21 -24.68
N SER A 35 -12.37 -21.21 -25.58
CA SER A 35 -13.76 -20.83 -25.33
C SER A 35 -14.48 -21.94 -24.56
N ALA A 36 -15.15 -21.61 -23.44
CA ALA A 36 -16.42 -22.23 -23.07
C ALA A 36 -17.09 -21.51 -21.87
N ASN A 37 -18.06 -20.65 -22.20
CA ASN A 37 -19.43 -20.75 -21.69
C ASN A 37 -19.62 -20.79 -20.16
N ILE A 38 -19.79 -19.62 -19.52
CA ILE A 38 -20.60 -19.52 -18.29
C ILE A 38 -21.67 -18.46 -18.49
N LYS A 39 -22.90 -18.96 -18.48
CA LYS A 39 -24.17 -18.24 -18.48
C LYS A 39 -24.16 -17.08 -17.47
N THR A 40 -24.71 -15.97 -17.93
CA THR A 40 -25.46 -15.01 -17.12
C THR A 40 -26.28 -15.71 -16.04
N GLN A 41 -25.91 -15.51 -14.77
CA GLN A 41 -26.79 -15.75 -13.64
C GLN A 41 -26.81 -14.53 -12.72
N ALA A 42 -28.00 -14.29 -12.22
CA ALA A 42 -28.49 -13.04 -11.71
C ALA A 42 -27.81 -12.58 -10.42
N LYS A 43 -27.84 -11.25 -10.25
CA LYS A 43 -27.63 -10.52 -9.00
C LYS A 43 -28.30 -11.25 -7.84
N THR A 44 -27.50 -12.00 -7.08
CA THR A 44 -27.89 -12.43 -5.75
C THR A 44 -27.09 -11.58 -4.79
N LYS A 45 -27.79 -10.66 -4.13
CA LYS A 45 -27.25 -9.77 -3.10
C LYS A 45 -26.83 -10.66 -1.93
N VAL A 46 -25.58 -11.10 -1.89
CA VAL A 46 -25.03 -11.81 -0.73
C VAL A 46 -24.71 -10.76 0.32
N ILE A 47 -25.70 -10.46 1.16
CA ILE A 47 -25.49 -9.75 2.41
C ILE A 47 -24.83 -10.77 3.35
N TYR A 48 -23.51 -10.77 3.43
CA TYR A 48 -22.84 -11.42 4.55
C TYR A 48 -23.14 -10.60 5.81
N PRO A 49 -23.64 -11.21 6.90
CA PRO A 49 -23.78 -10.50 8.15
C PRO A 49 -22.37 -10.14 8.63
N ILE A 50 -22.08 -8.84 8.66
CA ILE A 50 -20.96 -8.29 9.40
C ILE A 50 -21.12 -8.79 10.84
N LYS A 51 -20.24 -9.70 11.27
CA LYS A 51 -20.10 -9.99 12.69
C LYS A 51 -19.56 -8.70 13.32
N GLN A 52 -20.47 -7.89 13.85
CA GLN A 52 -20.14 -6.89 14.85
C GLN A 52 -19.58 -7.64 16.07
N SER A 53 -18.28 -7.87 16.04
CA SER A 53 -17.53 -8.21 17.23
C SER A 53 -17.65 -7.00 18.15
N ASN A 54 -18.43 -7.14 19.22
CA ASN A 54 -18.44 -6.21 20.34
C ASN A 54 -17.01 -6.10 20.92
N THR A 55 -16.20 -5.17 20.40
CA THR A 55 -14.89 -4.85 20.95
C THR A 55 -15.02 -3.76 22.01
N LYS A 56 -15.50 -4.16 23.20
CA LYS A 56 -14.78 -3.78 24.41
C LYS A 56 -13.70 -4.84 24.61
N LYS A 57 -12.55 -4.65 23.95
CA LYS A 57 -11.30 -5.30 24.37
C LYS A 57 -10.33 -4.20 24.73
N GLU A 58 -10.00 -4.13 26.02
CA GLU A 58 -8.74 -3.56 26.46
C GLU A 58 -7.62 -4.17 25.61
N PHE A 59 -6.93 -3.35 24.84
CA PHE A 59 -5.69 -3.74 24.19
C PHE A 59 -4.61 -3.86 25.26
N SER A 60 -4.55 -5.01 25.93
CA SER A 60 -3.45 -5.36 26.83
C SER A 60 -2.81 -6.70 26.45
N ASN A 61 -2.28 -6.81 25.23
CA ASN A 61 -1.46 -7.96 24.82
C ASN A 61 0.04 -7.70 25.00
N LYS A 62 0.46 -7.27 26.21
CA LYS A 62 1.88 -7.23 26.58
C LYS A 62 2.55 -8.61 26.73
N LYS A 63 1.79 -9.71 26.55
CA LYS A 63 2.27 -11.10 26.68
C LYS A 63 2.59 -11.81 25.35
N GLU A 64 2.46 -11.11 24.21
CA GLU A 64 2.51 -11.78 22.89
C GLU A 64 3.89 -11.71 22.21
N PHE A 65 4.75 -10.76 22.59
CA PHE A 65 6.09 -10.60 22.00
C PHE A 65 7.19 -10.87 23.01
N THR A 66 8.27 -11.50 22.57
CA THR A 66 9.47 -11.66 23.37
C THR A 66 10.24 -10.34 23.45
N GLU A 67 11.13 -10.20 24.43
CA GLU A 67 12.01 -9.03 24.50
C GLU A 67 12.94 -8.96 23.27
N GLU A 68 13.35 -10.12 22.75
CA GLU A 68 14.17 -10.23 21.54
C GLU A 68 13.46 -9.66 20.32
N ASP A 69 12.17 -9.99 20.12
CA ASP A 69 11.35 -9.44 19.04
C ASP A 69 11.32 -7.89 19.05
N ILE A 70 11.21 -7.33 20.25
CA ILE A 70 11.16 -5.87 20.47
C ILE A 70 12.52 -5.23 20.20
N ILE A 71 13.62 -5.87 20.64
CA ILE A 71 14.99 -5.40 20.39
C ILE A 71 15.28 -5.43 18.89
N GLU A 72 15.01 -6.56 18.23
CA GLU A 72 15.23 -6.74 16.79
C GLU A 72 14.47 -5.66 15.98
N THR A 73 13.21 -5.41 16.33
CA THR A 73 12.39 -4.38 15.68
C THR A 73 12.93 -2.97 15.92
N ARG A 74 13.36 -2.67 17.15
CA ARG A 74 13.97 -1.38 17.49
C ARG A 74 15.25 -1.16 16.66
N ASP A 75 16.09 -2.18 16.58
CA ASP A 75 17.33 -2.12 15.82
C ASP A 75 17.04 -1.94 14.34
N PHE A 76 16.05 -2.67 13.79
CA PHE A 76 15.58 -2.45 12.42
C PHE A 76 15.17 -0.99 12.17
N VAL A 77 14.31 -0.41 13.03
CA VAL A 77 13.86 0.98 12.89
C VAL A 77 15.02 1.97 12.95
N ASN A 78 15.94 1.80 13.90
CA ASN A 78 17.10 2.68 14.05
C ASN A 78 18.02 2.60 12.82
N ASN A 79 18.31 1.38 12.35
CA ASN A 79 19.05 1.17 11.12
C ASN A 79 18.36 1.85 9.93
N MET A 80 17.05 1.66 9.76
CA MET A 80 16.33 2.26 8.62
C MET A 80 16.29 3.77 8.66
N LYS A 81 16.26 4.37 9.85
CA LYS A 81 16.38 5.82 10.01
C LYS A 81 17.74 6.32 9.49
N GLU A 82 18.83 5.63 9.82
CA GLU A 82 20.18 6.00 9.35
C GLU A 82 20.35 5.82 7.83
N GLU A 83 19.65 4.84 7.26
CA GLU A 83 19.69 4.55 5.82
C GLU A 83 18.74 5.45 5.00
N TYR A 84 17.78 6.14 5.63
CA TYR A 84 16.65 6.79 4.96
C TYR A 84 17.03 7.81 3.88
N THR A 85 18.17 8.49 4.04
CA THR A 85 18.64 9.51 3.08
C THR A 85 19.53 8.94 1.98
N LYS A 86 19.80 7.63 1.98
CA LYS A 86 20.73 7.01 1.02
C LYS A 86 19.99 6.62 -0.26
N LEU A 87 20.68 6.73 -1.41
CA LEU A 87 20.13 6.42 -2.73
C LEU A 87 19.62 4.98 -2.88
N GLN A 88 20.09 4.05 -2.05
CA GLN A 88 19.75 2.62 -2.10
C GLN A 88 18.77 2.21 -0.99
N PHE A 89 18.12 3.18 -0.31
CA PHE A 89 17.25 2.92 0.83
C PHE A 89 16.21 1.82 0.54
N ASP A 90 15.49 1.92 -0.58
CA ASP A 90 14.41 0.98 -0.90
C ASP A 90 14.91 -0.47 -1.00
N THR A 91 16.06 -0.69 -1.64
CA THR A 91 16.67 -2.03 -1.74
C THR A 91 17.12 -2.53 -0.37
N ILE A 92 17.81 -1.69 0.41
CA ILE A 92 18.29 -2.04 1.74
C ILE A 92 17.13 -2.36 2.69
N PHE A 93 16.05 -1.59 2.61
CA PHE A 93 14.84 -1.78 3.41
C PHE A 93 14.22 -3.14 3.11
N LYS A 94 14.00 -3.45 1.83
CA LYS A 94 13.41 -4.72 1.40
C LYS A 94 14.24 -5.92 1.83
N ASP A 95 15.55 -5.88 1.61
CA ASP A 95 16.45 -6.99 1.96
C ASP A 95 16.46 -7.25 3.47
N LYS A 96 16.58 -6.19 4.28
CA LYS A 96 16.58 -6.32 5.75
C LYS A 96 15.22 -6.78 6.27
N LEU A 97 14.14 -6.25 5.73
CA LEU A 97 12.80 -6.66 6.11
C LEU A 97 12.52 -8.12 5.75
N GLN A 98 12.86 -8.55 4.54
CA GLN A 98 12.63 -9.94 4.12
C GLN A 98 13.39 -10.91 5.02
N LYS A 99 14.64 -10.57 5.39
CA LYS A 99 15.41 -11.34 6.35
C LYS A 99 14.70 -11.41 7.70
N MET A 100 14.29 -10.25 8.25
CA MET A 100 13.60 -10.16 9.53
C MET A 100 12.28 -10.96 9.52
N TYR A 101 11.47 -10.82 8.47
CA TYR A 101 10.19 -11.53 8.33
C TYR A 101 10.35 -13.05 8.26
N ASN A 102 11.40 -13.54 7.61
CA ASN A 102 11.70 -14.96 7.53
C ASN A 102 12.24 -15.55 8.84
N GLN A 103 12.83 -14.71 9.71
CA GLN A 103 13.40 -15.10 10.99
C GLN A 103 12.41 -14.94 12.15
N ASN A 104 11.50 -13.97 12.03
CA ASN A 104 10.58 -13.55 13.08
C ASN A 104 9.14 -13.54 12.57
N ASN A 105 8.39 -14.61 12.89
CA ASN A 105 6.98 -14.75 12.51
C ASN A 105 6.06 -13.68 13.12
N ASN A 106 6.51 -12.94 14.14
CA ASN A 106 5.71 -11.91 14.82
C ASN A 106 5.84 -10.53 14.19
N ILE A 107 6.77 -10.30 13.25
CA ILE A 107 7.08 -8.93 12.79
C ILE A 107 5.88 -8.21 12.17
N ALA A 108 5.02 -8.92 11.45
CA ALA A 108 3.80 -8.34 10.89
C ALA A 108 2.86 -7.81 11.98
N GLN A 109 2.71 -8.58 13.07
CA GLN A 109 1.88 -8.20 14.21
C GLN A 109 2.52 -7.07 15.04
N ILE A 110 3.85 -7.04 15.13
CA ILE A 110 4.59 -5.95 15.77
C ILE A 110 4.40 -4.64 14.99
N PHE A 111 4.55 -4.66 13.66
CA PHE A 111 4.31 -3.49 12.81
C PHE A 111 2.88 -2.98 12.92
N LYS A 112 1.89 -3.88 12.90
CA LYS A 112 0.51 -3.54 13.19
C LYS A 112 0.38 -2.82 14.54
N ASN A 113 0.98 -3.35 15.61
CA ASN A 113 0.90 -2.73 16.94
C ASN A 113 1.62 -1.38 17.05
N ILE A 114 2.71 -1.15 16.31
CA ILE A 114 3.36 0.17 16.22
C ILE A 114 2.37 1.23 15.71
N ILE A 115 1.49 0.83 14.77
CA ILE A 115 0.51 1.72 14.15
C ILE A 115 -0.72 1.91 15.04
N LEU A 116 -1.24 0.82 15.62
CA LEU A 116 -2.47 0.85 16.41
C LEU A 116 -2.30 1.42 17.83
N ASP A 117 -1.11 1.31 18.42
CA ASP A 117 -0.83 1.76 19.79
C ASP A 117 0.38 2.70 19.87
N ASN A 118 0.10 3.97 20.18
CA ASN A 118 1.12 5.00 20.38
C ASN A 118 2.09 4.67 21.54
N ASN A 119 1.65 3.97 22.57
CA ASN A 119 2.54 3.53 23.65
C ASN A 119 3.47 2.42 23.18
N PHE A 120 2.98 1.51 22.34
CA PHE A 120 3.82 0.49 21.72
C PHE A 120 4.85 1.11 20.77
N ALA A 121 4.46 2.11 19.96
CA ALA A 121 5.40 2.87 19.14
C ALA A 121 6.54 3.50 19.97
N LYS A 122 6.24 4.01 21.18
CA LYS A 122 7.25 4.53 22.12
C LYS A 122 8.18 3.45 22.66
N VAL A 123 7.69 2.23 22.89
CA VAL A 123 8.52 1.09 23.30
C VAL A 123 9.54 0.74 22.22
N ILE A 124 9.15 0.83 20.95
CA ILE A 124 10.05 0.62 19.82
C ILE A 124 11.04 1.78 19.71
N SER A 125 10.56 3.03 19.64
CA SER A 125 11.43 4.21 19.58
C SER A 125 10.79 5.44 20.22
N ILE A 126 11.34 5.91 21.34
CA ILE A 126 10.81 7.07 22.07
C ILE A 126 10.91 8.35 21.23
N GLU A 127 12.10 8.63 20.69
CA GLU A 127 12.38 9.87 19.96
C GLU A 127 11.94 9.81 18.49
N ASN A 128 11.87 8.62 17.91
CA ASN A 128 11.64 8.43 16.47
C ASN A 128 10.35 7.67 16.16
N GLN A 129 9.29 7.96 16.92
CA GLN A 129 7.98 7.31 16.75
C GLN A 129 7.45 7.43 15.31
N ALA A 130 7.63 8.59 14.67
CA ALA A 130 7.22 8.80 13.29
C ALA A 130 7.94 7.86 12.32
N TYR A 131 9.25 7.70 12.45
CA TYR A 131 10.02 6.73 11.65
C TYR A 131 9.56 5.30 11.91
N ALA A 132 9.34 4.93 13.17
CA ALA A 132 8.83 3.60 13.51
C ALA A 132 7.50 3.31 12.78
N ARG A 133 6.58 4.27 12.75
CA ARG A 133 5.28 4.13 12.07
C ARG A 133 5.42 4.07 10.56
N VAL A 134 6.20 4.97 9.95
CA VAL A 134 6.47 4.95 8.50
C VAL A 134 7.08 3.61 8.06
N PHE A 135 8.09 3.13 8.79
CA PHE A 135 8.73 1.85 8.49
C PHE A 135 7.82 0.66 8.76
N ALA A 136 6.96 0.71 9.78
CA ALA A 136 5.94 -0.31 9.99
C ALA A 136 4.94 -0.37 8.83
N ILE A 137 4.45 0.79 8.35
CA ILE A 137 3.51 0.88 7.23
C ILE A 137 4.14 0.35 5.93
N ASN A 138 5.37 0.79 5.61
CA ASN A 138 6.12 0.26 4.47
C ASN A 138 6.47 -1.22 4.64
N GLY A 139 6.70 -1.66 5.88
CA GLY A 139 6.94 -3.05 6.20
C GLY A 139 5.73 -3.94 5.88
N LEU A 140 4.55 -3.53 6.32
CA LEU A 140 3.30 -4.22 6.00
C LEU A 140 3.03 -4.28 4.48
N LYS A 141 3.38 -3.22 3.74
CA LYS A 141 3.32 -3.21 2.27
C LYS A 141 4.20 -4.29 1.65
N GLU A 142 5.48 -4.34 2.02
CA GLU A 142 6.41 -5.33 1.45
C GLU A 142 6.03 -6.76 1.87
N ILE A 143 5.49 -6.95 3.08
CA ILE A 143 4.90 -8.23 3.51
C ILE A 143 3.68 -8.60 2.65
N ALA A 144 2.85 -7.62 2.28
CA ALA A 144 1.75 -7.85 1.34
C ALA A 144 2.25 -8.26 -0.05
N LEU A 145 3.33 -7.65 -0.54
CA LEU A 145 3.94 -7.98 -1.84
C LEU A 145 4.56 -9.38 -1.91
N ILE A 146 4.93 -9.99 -0.77
CA ILE A 146 5.36 -11.40 -0.69
C ILE A 146 4.19 -12.38 -0.48
N ASN A 147 2.98 -11.99 -0.87
CA ASN A 147 1.73 -12.75 -0.81
C ASN A 147 1.13 -12.95 0.60
N ASN A 148 1.42 -12.05 1.55
CA ASN A 148 0.72 -12.00 2.83
C ASN A 148 0.04 -10.64 3.04
N ILE A 149 -1.09 -10.42 2.36
CA ILE A 149 -1.82 -9.13 2.40
C ILE A 149 -2.59 -8.89 3.70
N GLU A 150 -2.91 -9.96 4.43
CA GLU A 150 -3.83 -9.92 5.57
C GLU A 150 -3.40 -8.93 6.68
N PRO A 151 -2.11 -8.87 7.09
CA PRO A 151 -1.67 -7.92 8.11
C PRO A 151 -1.89 -6.45 7.73
N LEU A 152 -1.64 -6.08 6.47
CA LEU A 152 -1.89 -4.72 5.99
C LEU A 152 -3.39 -4.41 6.00
N LEU A 153 -4.20 -5.33 5.47
CA LEU A 153 -5.65 -5.19 5.41
C LEU A 153 -6.26 -5.04 6.81
N ASN A 154 -5.94 -5.95 7.73
CA ASN A 154 -6.43 -5.93 9.11
C ASN A 154 -6.00 -4.63 9.83
N THR A 155 -4.80 -4.12 9.55
CA THR A 155 -4.32 -2.86 10.12
C THR A 155 -5.17 -1.68 9.63
N ILE A 156 -5.49 -1.59 8.33
CA ILE A 156 -6.37 -0.53 7.80
C ILE A 156 -7.75 -0.61 8.44
N GLN A 157 -8.33 -1.81 8.52
CA GLN A 157 -9.65 -2.02 9.09
C GLN A 157 -9.69 -1.58 10.57
N GLU A 158 -8.76 -2.04 11.39
CA GLU A 158 -8.72 -1.68 12.82
C GLU A 158 -8.39 -0.20 13.04
N TYR A 159 -7.41 0.33 12.30
CA TYR A 159 -6.99 1.72 12.46
C TYR A 159 -8.08 2.70 12.02
N SER A 160 -8.74 2.43 10.90
CA SER A 160 -9.88 3.25 10.45
C SER A 160 -11.01 3.25 11.48
N LEU A 161 -11.32 2.12 12.12
CA LEU A 161 -12.33 2.04 13.18
C LEU A 161 -11.92 2.84 14.43
N ILE A 162 -10.65 2.76 14.84
CA ILE A 162 -10.13 3.56 15.96
C ILE A 162 -10.33 5.05 15.67
N LEU A 163 -9.99 5.48 14.45
CA LEU A 163 -10.14 6.87 14.04
C LEU A 163 -11.62 7.28 13.92
N GLN A 164 -12.50 6.43 13.40
CA GLN A 164 -13.93 6.76 13.29
C GLN A 164 -14.58 7.11 14.64
N ASN A 165 -14.04 6.58 15.74
CA ASN A 165 -14.51 6.85 17.10
C ASN A 165 -13.82 8.04 17.79
N LYS A 166 -12.92 8.76 17.11
CA LYS A 166 -12.25 9.95 17.63
C LYS A 166 -12.87 11.23 17.08
N GLU A 167 -12.98 12.24 17.94
CA GLU A 167 -13.46 13.58 17.56
C GLU A 167 -12.37 14.40 16.85
N ILE A 168 -11.12 14.28 17.27
CA ILE A 168 -9.99 15.06 16.76
C ILE A 168 -8.83 14.14 16.40
N PHE A 169 -8.23 14.39 15.23
CA PHE A 169 -7.08 13.67 14.70
C PHE A 169 -5.84 14.55 14.68
N SER A 170 -4.70 13.97 15.07
CA SER A 170 -3.39 14.54 14.78
C SER A 170 -3.05 14.45 13.29
N LYS A 171 -2.11 15.27 12.81
CA LYS A 171 -1.61 15.18 11.43
C LYS A 171 -0.95 13.83 11.14
N GLY A 172 -0.24 13.27 12.12
CA GLY A 172 0.39 11.96 12.00
C GLY A 172 -0.64 10.86 11.77
N GLU A 173 -1.73 10.86 12.56
CA GLU A 173 -2.77 9.83 12.42
C GLU A 173 -3.46 9.85 11.04
N LYS A 174 -3.65 11.06 10.48
CA LYS A 174 -4.20 11.22 9.12
C LYS A 174 -3.25 10.66 8.07
N ALA A 175 -1.95 10.99 8.20
CA ALA A 175 -0.92 10.51 7.29
C ALA A 175 -0.78 8.98 7.36
N ASP A 176 -0.82 8.39 8.55
CA ASP A 176 -0.72 6.93 8.70
C ASP A 176 -1.87 6.21 7.96
N LEU A 177 -3.12 6.70 8.09
CA LEU A 177 -4.25 6.10 7.38
C LEU A 177 -4.13 6.28 5.86
N ASP A 178 -3.69 7.46 5.42
CA ASP A 178 -3.46 7.77 4.00
C ASP A 178 -2.41 6.84 3.38
N ASP A 179 -1.27 6.68 4.05
CA ASP A 179 -0.17 5.84 3.62
C ASP A 179 -0.56 4.35 3.62
N LEU A 180 -1.30 3.89 4.63
CA LEU A 180 -1.79 2.51 4.68
C LEU A 180 -2.70 2.18 3.49
N ILE A 181 -3.69 3.03 3.21
CA ILE A 181 -4.61 2.84 2.09
C ILE A 181 -3.86 2.87 0.76
N SER A 182 -2.99 3.86 0.59
CA SER A 182 -2.20 4.02 -0.63
C SER A 182 -1.28 2.81 -0.87
N ASN A 183 -0.65 2.31 0.19
CA ASN A 183 0.18 1.11 0.11
C ASN A 183 -0.63 -0.15 -0.22
N TYR A 184 -1.83 -0.33 0.34
CA TYR A 184 -2.71 -1.43 -0.06
C TYR A 184 -3.05 -1.37 -1.55
N ILE A 185 -3.48 -0.21 -2.07
CA ILE A 185 -3.78 -0.04 -3.50
C ILE A 185 -2.54 -0.30 -4.37
N SER A 186 -1.35 0.05 -3.88
CA SER A 186 -0.10 -0.21 -4.60
C SER A 186 0.25 -1.70 -4.70
N THR A 187 -0.27 -2.54 -3.80
CA THR A 187 -0.04 -3.99 -3.79
C THR A 187 -0.96 -4.77 -4.73
N ILE A 188 -2.00 -4.10 -5.27
CA ILE A 188 -3.01 -4.72 -6.14
C ILE A 188 -2.74 -4.31 -7.59
N ASP A 189 -2.96 -5.24 -8.52
CA ASP A 189 -2.96 -4.92 -9.95
C ASP A 189 -3.98 -3.82 -10.25
N THR A 190 -3.58 -2.82 -11.02
CA THR A 190 -4.39 -1.61 -11.21
C THR A 190 -5.65 -1.89 -12.02
N SER A 191 -5.60 -2.83 -12.97
CA SER A 191 -6.77 -3.22 -13.75
C SER A 191 -7.78 -3.95 -12.85
N SER A 192 -7.30 -4.92 -12.06
CA SER A 192 -8.11 -5.63 -11.07
C SER A 192 -8.76 -4.68 -10.06
N PHE A 193 -7.99 -3.69 -9.56
CA PHE A 193 -8.50 -2.72 -8.60
C PHE A 193 -9.64 -1.88 -9.19
N ILE A 194 -9.48 -1.39 -10.42
CA ILE A 194 -10.50 -0.54 -11.08
C ILE A 194 -11.77 -1.33 -11.38
N GLU A 195 -11.64 -2.58 -11.85
CA GLU A 195 -12.78 -3.44 -12.15
C GLU A 195 -13.59 -3.79 -10.90
N ASN A 196 -12.94 -3.86 -9.73
CA ASN A 196 -13.52 -4.30 -8.47
C ASN A 196 -13.42 -3.27 -7.35
N ILE A 197 -13.41 -1.98 -7.68
CA ILE A 197 -13.13 -0.91 -6.71
C ILE A 197 -14.10 -0.91 -5.51
N GLU A 198 -15.39 -1.17 -5.71
CA GLU A 198 -16.36 -1.27 -4.60
C GLU A 198 -16.01 -2.41 -3.62
N HIS A 199 -15.54 -3.53 -4.15
CA HIS A 199 -15.10 -4.67 -3.36
C HIS A 199 -13.87 -4.29 -2.52
N HIS A 200 -12.83 -3.76 -3.16
CA HIS A 200 -11.61 -3.35 -2.45
C HIS A 200 -11.87 -2.27 -1.40
N LEU A 201 -12.72 -1.28 -1.71
CA LEU A 201 -13.13 -0.26 -0.73
C LEU A 201 -13.81 -0.91 0.49
N THR A 202 -14.69 -1.88 0.26
CA THR A 202 -15.34 -2.63 1.35
C THR A 202 -14.32 -3.44 2.16
N GLU A 203 -13.34 -4.07 1.51
CA GLU A 203 -12.27 -4.82 2.19
C GLU A 203 -11.49 -3.92 3.14
N ILE A 204 -11.15 -2.70 2.74
CA ILE A 204 -10.45 -1.73 3.61
C ILE A 204 -11.38 -0.95 4.55
N ASN A 205 -12.58 -1.48 4.81
CA ASN A 205 -13.58 -0.93 5.73
C ASN A 205 -14.13 0.46 5.34
N PHE A 206 -14.07 0.84 4.07
CA PHE A 206 -14.83 1.98 3.57
C PHE A 206 -16.29 1.58 3.33
N ASN A 207 -17.22 2.35 3.88
CA ASN A 207 -18.65 2.21 3.64
C ASN A 207 -19.34 3.57 3.73
N ASN A 208 -20.54 3.67 3.14
CA ASN A 208 -21.32 4.92 3.12
C ASN A 208 -21.94 5.27 4.49
N GLU A 209 -21.78 4.42 5.51
CA GLU A 209 -22.27 4.68 6.88
C GLU A 209 -21.25 5.43 7.73
N ILE A 210 -20.00 5.61 7.25
CA ILE A 210 -18.99 6.43 7.92
C ILE A 210 -19.51 7.87 8.03
N LYS A 211 -19.73 8.33 9.26
CA LYS A 211 -20.23 9.71 9.52
C LYS A 211 -19.12 10.75 9.56
N ASN A 212 -17.87 10.32 9.75
CA ASN A 212 -16.74 11.22 9.87
C ASN A 212 -16.24 11.66 8.48
N ASN A 213 -16.60 12.88 8.08
CA ASN A 213 -16.23 13.47 6.78
C ASN A 213 -14.72 13.56 6.54
N GLU A 214 -13.92 13.71 7.60
CA GLU A 214 -12.47 13.77 7.47
C GLU A 214 -11.89 12.40 7.09
N ILE A 215 -12.41 11.32 7.67
CA ILE A 215 -12.02 9.96 7.27
C ILE A 215 -12.43 9.67 5.83
N ILE A 216 -13.68 10.01 5.47
CA ILE A 216 -14.13 9.90 4.07
C ILE A 216 -13.17 10.63 3.13
N LYS A 217 -12.73 11.84 3.51
CA LYS A 217 -11.78 12.63 2.72
C LYS A 217 -10.42 11.95 2.60
N ILE A 218 -9.92 11.31 3.66
CA ILE A 218 -8.67 10.53 3.60
C ILE A 218 -8.83 9.41 2.57
N TYR A 219 -9.84 8.54 2.70
CA TYR A 219 -10.09 7.47 1.71
C TYR A 219 -10.16 8.00 0.27
N LYS A 220 -10.93 9.07 0.03
CA LYS A 220 -11.00 9.71 -1.29
C LYS A 220 -9.61 10.12 -1.77
N ASN A 221 -8.86 10.87 -0.97
CA ASN A 221 -7.55 11.37 -1.37
C ASN A 221 -6.56 10.22 -1.64
N SER A 222 -6.48 9.24 -0.74
CA SER A 222 -5.57 8.09 -0.89
C SER A 222 -5.84 7.33 -2.18
N VAL A 223 -7.11 7.03 -2.46
CA VAL A 223 -7.53 6.33 -3.69
C VAL A 223 -7.26 7.20 -4.92
N PHE A 224 -7.56 8.49 -4.85
CA PHE A 224 -7.31 9.42 -5.95
C PHE A 224 -5.83 9.45 -6.33
N PHE A 225 -4.95 9.75 -5.38
CA PHE A 225 -3.52 9.90 -5.66
C PHE A 225 -2.89 8.57 -6.08
N SER A 226 -3.31 7.46 -5.48
CA SER A 226 -2.85 6.12 -5.88
C SER A 226 -3.24 5.74 -7.32
N LEU A 227 -4.37 6.24 -7.81
CA LEU A 227 -4.83 5.99 -9.19
C LEU A 227 -4.30 7.03 -10.18
N MET A 228 -4.16 8.29 -9.77
CA MET A 228 -3.82 9.41 -10.63
C MET A 228 -2.54 9.13 -11.43
N GLU A 229 -1.50 8.62 -10.77
CA GLU A 229 -0.22 8.30 -11.42
C GLU A 229 -0.32 7.16 -12.43
N LYS A 230 -1.30 6.26 -12.25
CA LYS A 230 -1.43 5.02 -13.04
C LYS A 230 -2.39 5.17 -14.22
N VAL A 231 -3.47 5.92 -14.05
CA VAL A 231 -4.54 6.05 -15.06
C VAL A 231 -4.84 7.48 -15.51
N GLY A 232 -4.15 8.47 -14.94
CA GLY A 232 -4.35 9.88 -15.24
C GLY A 232 -5.44 10.54 -14.39
N GLU A 233 -5.30 11.86 -14.20
CA GLU A 233 -6.12 12.66 -13.29
C GLU A 233 -7.62 12.58 -13.62
N GLU A 234 -7.99 12.78 -14.88
CA GLU A 234 -9.39 12.82 -15.31
C GLU A 234 -10.11 11.48 -15.05
N LYS A 235 -9.43 10.38 -15.37
CA LYS A 235 -9.98 9.03 -15.18
C LYS A 235 -10.08 8.69 -13.70
N ALA A 236 -9.07 9.02 -12.89
CA ALA A 236 -9.12 8.84 -11.44
C ALA A 236 -10.30 9.61 -10.83
N ARG A 237 -10.49 10.89 -11.20
CA ARG A 237 -11.59 11.73 -10.72
C ARG A 237 -12.96 11.12 -11.04
N LYS A 238 -13.18 10.70 -12.28
CA LYS A 238 -14.44 10.04 -12.71
C LYS A 238 -14.74 8.77 -11.92
N LEU A 239 -13.73 7.94 -11.66
CA LEU A 239 -13.89 6.74 -10.84
C LEU A 239 -14.30 7.11 -9.41
N LEU A 240 -13.63 8.09 -8.80
CA LEU A 240 -13.99 8.53 -7.45
C LEU A 240 -15.42 9.08 -7.36
N GLU A 241 -15.84 9.88 -8.33
CA GLU A 241 -17.19 10.45 -8.36
C GLU A 241 -18.27 9.36 -8.31
N GLN A 242 -18.06 8.24 -8.99
CA GLN A 242 -19.00 7.12 -9.04
C GLN A 242 -19.14 6.38 -7.70
N HIS A 243 -18.06 6.29 -6.92
CA HIS A 243 -17.99 5.45 -5.73
C HIS A 243 -18.06 6.23 -4.41
N PHE A 244 -17.79 7.54 -4.43
CA PHE A 244 -17.72 8.37 -3.22
C PHE A 244 -18.74 9.53 -3.16
N SER A 245 -19.60 9.70 -4.18
CA SER A 245 -20.58 10.81 -4.25
C SER A 245 -22.01 10.40 -3.92
N LYS A 246 -22.21 9.33 -3.15
CA LYS A 246 -23.53 8.89 -2.68
C LYS A 246 -23.83 9.43 -1.29
#